data_AF-A0A1Y1XUF9-F1
#
_entry.id   AF-A0A1Y1XUF9-F1
#
_cell.length_a   1.000
_cell.length_b   1.000
_cell.length_c   1.000
_cell.angle_alpha   90.00
_cell.angle_beta   90.00
_cell.angle_gamma   90.00
#
_symmetry.space_group_name_H-M   'P 1'
#
loop_
_entity.id
_entity.type
_entity.pdbx_description
1 polymer ?
#
loop_
_entity_poly.entity_id
_entity_poly.type
_entity_poly.pdbx_seq_one_letter_code
_entity_poly.pdbx_strand_id
1 'polypeptide(L)'
;QCQRTVTRKEIRQISTAERNAFISAVQALKKSGRYDQIVAIHWNYVPYAHSTPAFFPWHRQYIKNFELALQQINPNVVLPYWDWTLDSQAPETSPIWKWFGGNGRKSDNCLVTGPFANWRSPLPNSHCLQRIWDSGNTISAFYSPESINSYIRTSSSFDQLRNNIEPGPHGTVHNNIGGDFMYMASPSDPIFFLHHAFIDKIW
;
A
#
# COMPACT_ATOMS: atom_id res chain seq x y z
N GLN A 1 -4.10 20.53 22.49
CA GLN A 1 -3.46 19.27 22.92
C GLN A 1 -4.04 18.12 22.09
N CYS A 2 -3.21 17.27 21.48
CA CYS A 2 -3.69 16.03 20.87
C CYS A 2 -4.09 15.07 21.99
N GLN A 3 -5.39 14.76 22.11
CA GLN A 3 -5.93 13.96 23.22
C GLN A 3 -5.67 12.44 23.08
N ARG A 4 -5.15 11.97 21.94
CA ARG A 4 -4.81 10.57 21.70
C ARG A 4 -3.62 10.47 20.74
N THR A 5 -2.50 9.93 21.22
CA THR A 5 -1.41 9.45 20.36
C THR A 5 -1.77 8.06 19.87
N VAL A 6 -1.59 7.82 18.58
CA VAL A 6 -1.91 6.54 17.92
C VAL A 6 -0.63 6.01 17.28
N THR A 7 -0.32 4.74 17.55
CA THR A 7 0.87 4.07 17.00
C THR A 7 0.46 3.15 15.86
N ARG A 8 0.92 3.43 14.64
CA ARG A 8 0.86 2.48 13.53
C ARG A 8 1.84 1.34 13.79
N LYS A 9 1.36 0.10 13.75
CA LYS A 9 2.14 -1.11 14.01
C LYS A 9 2.38 -1.86 12.70
N GLU A 10 3.41 -2.69 12.69
CA GLU A 10 3.65 -3.62 11.59
C GLU A 10 2.51 -4.66 11.52
N ILE A 11 2.07 -5.05 10.32
CA ILE A 11 0.88 -5.89 10.11
C ILE A 11 0.95 -7.30 10.77
N ARG A 12 2.15 -7.82 11.04
CA ARG A 12 2.39 -9.09 11.77
C ARG A 12 2.36 -8.91 13.28
N GLN A 13 2.55 -7.69 13.77
CA GLN A 13 2.54 -7.37 15.20
C GLN A 13 1.15 -7.03 15.74
N ILE A 14 0.18 -6.75 14.86
CA ILE A 14 -1.21 -6.56 15.28
C ILE A 14 -1.91 -7.90 15.51
N SER A 15 -2.82 -7.92 16.47
CA SER A 15 -3.67 -9.08 16.75
C SER A 15 -4.58 -9.42 15.57
N THR A 16 -5.06 -10.67 15.53
CA THR A 16 -6.08 -11.09 14.56
C THR A 16 -7.34 -10.22 14.63
N ALA A 17 -7.73 -9.77 15.83
CA ALA A 17 -8.88 -8.88 16.03
C ALA A 17 -8.64 -7.49 15.42
N GLU A 18 -7.48 -6.88 15.66
CA GLU A 18 -7.10 -5.59 15.04
C GLU A 18 -7.07 -5.72 13.50
N ARG A 19 -6.49 -6.81 12.97
CA ARG A 19 -6.42 -7.07 11.52
C ARG A 19 -7.80 -7.23 10.90
N ASN A 20 -8.68 -8.02 11.52
CA ASN A 20 -10.05 -8.22 11.06
C ASN A 20 -10.83 -6.90 11.11
N ALA A 21 -10.69 -6.10 12.17
CA ALA A 21 -11.33 -4.80 12.28
C ALA A 21 -10.88 -3.85 11.15
N PHE A 22 -9.58 -3.83 10.81
CA PHE A 22 -9.06 -3.07 9.68
C PHE A 22 -9.67 -3.55 8.35
N ILE A 23 -9.60 -4.84 8.05
CA ILE A 23 -10.13 -5.42 6.81
C ILE A 23 -11.64 -5.16 6.67
N SER A 24 -12.42 -5.35 7.74
CA SER A 24 -13.86 -5.08 7.75
C SER A 24 -14.17 -3.60 7.52
N ALA A 25 -13.41 -2.68 8.11
CA ALA A 25 -13.57 -1.25 7.86
C ALA A 25 -13.27 -0.88 6.40
N VAL A 26 -12.23 -1.47 5.81
CA VAL A 26 -11.88 -1.27 4.39
C VAL A 26 -12.98 -1.80 3.47
N GLN A 27 -13.56 -2.98 3.76
CA GLN A 27 -14.72 -3.49 3.02
C GLN A 27 -15.95 -2.59 3.13
N ALA A 28 -16.25 -2.07 4.33
CA ALA A 28 -17.36 -1.15 4.52
C ALA A 28 -17.13 0.18 3.76
N LEU A 29 -15.90 0.68 3.74
CA LEU A 29 -15.53 1.89 3.00
C LEU A 29 -15.65 1.70 1.47
N LYS A 30 -15.34 0.50 0.96
CA LYS A 30 -15.57 0.14 -0.45
C LYS A 30 -17.05 0.06 -0.78
N LYS A 31 -17.85 -0.58 0.09
CA LYS A 31 -19.30 -0.70 -0.09
C LYS A 31 -20.02 0.65 -0.13
N SER A 32 -19.53 1.66 0.58
CA SER A 32 -20.10 3.01 0.55
C SER A 32 -19.71 3.83 -0.70
N GLY A 33 -18.82 3.32 -1.55
CA GLY A 33 -18.25 4.05 -2.69
C GLY A 33 -17.18 5.07 -2.30
N ARG A 34 -16.97 5.32 -1.00
CA ARG A 34 -15.97 6.29 -0.52
C ARG A 34 -14.54 5.84 -0.82
N TYR A 35 -14.27 4.53 -0.82
CA TYR A 35 -12.97 4.00 -1.23
C TYR A 35 -12.63 4.42 -2.67
N ASP A 36 -13.57 4.33 -3.61
CA ASP A 36 -13.32 4.64 -5.02
C ASP A 36 -13.10 6.14 -5.25
N GLN A 37 -13.74 6.98 -4.44
CA GLN A 37 -13.44 8.42 -4.40
C GLN A 37 -12.01 8.67 -3.92
N ILE A 38 -11.52 7.91 -2.94
CA ILE A 38 -10.13 8.00 -2.47
C ILE A 38 -9.17 7.59 -3.58
N VAL A 39 -9.42 6.49 -4.29
CA VAL A 39 -8.63 6.07 -5.46
C VAL A 39 -8.57 7.19 -6.51
N ALA A 40 -9.69 7.83 -6.80
CA ALA A 40 -9.76 8.93 -7.76
C ALA A 40 -8.94 10.17 -7.35
N ILE A 41 -8.77 10.43 -6.05
CA ILE A 41 -7.89 11.50 -5.57
C ILE A 41 -6.45 11.24 -6.02
N HIS A 42 -5.93 10.03 -5.83
CA HIS A 42 -4.57 9.73 -6.28
C HIS A 42 -4.42 9.90 -7.79
N TRP A 43 -5.34 9.34 -8.57
CA TRP A 43 -5.35 9.45 -10.03
C TRP A 43 -5.33 10.90 -10.54
N ASN A 44 -6.17 11.76 -9.96
CA ASN A 44 -6.31 13.14 -10.41
C ASN A 44 -5.13 14.04 -10.00
N TYR A 45 -4.36 13.65 -8.99
CA TYR A 45 -3.28 14.45 -8.42
C TYR A 45 -1.88 13.84 -8.63
N VAL A 46 -1.73 12.83 -9.50
CA VAL A 46 -0.43 12.23 -9.85
C VAL A 46 0.67 13.26 -10.10
N PRO A 47 0.47 14.34 -10.90
CA PRO A 47 1.54 15.31 -11.19
C PRO A 47 2.03 16.08 -9.96
N TYR A 48 1.25 16.10 -8.88
CA TYR A 48 1.61 16.73 -7.62
C TYR A 48 2.14 15.72 -6.61
N ALA A 49 1.69 14.47 -6.70
CA ALA A 49 2.01 13.40 -5.77
C ALA A 49 3.36 12.72 -6.06
N HIS A 50 3.80 12.68 -7.32
CA HIS A 50 4.99 11.92 -7.75
C HIS A 50 6.00 12.79 -8.50
N SER A 51 7.28 12.48 -8.34
CA SER A 51 8.44 13.18 -8.91
C SER A 51 8.49 14.66 -8.53
N THR A 52 7.92 15.01 -7.37
CA THR A 52 7.95 16.35 -6.80
C THR A 52 8.47 16.31 -5.36
N PRO A 53 8.94 17.43 -4.79
CA PRO A 53 9.24 17.52 -3.36
C PRO A 53 8.06 17.16 -2.45
N ALA A 54 6.83 17.17 -2.98
CA ALA A 54 5.64 16.84 -2.21
C ALA A 54 5.41 15.32 -2.06
N PHE A 55 6.20 14.45 -2.69
CA PHE A 55 6.01 12.99 -2.65
C PHE A 55 5.71 12.47 -1.23
N PHE A 56 6.64 12.67 -0.30
CA PHE A 56 6.45 12.20 1.06
C PHE A 56 5.28 12.88 1.81
N PRO A 57 5.21 14.23 1.91
CA PRO A 57 4.12 14.87 2.65
C PRO A 57 2.73 14.65 2.02
N TRP A 58 2.63 14.57 0.70
CA TRP A 58 1.38 14.31 -0.01
C TRP A 58 0.86 12.91 0.34
N HIS A 59 1.72 11.88 0.26
CA HIS A 59 1.34 10.51 0.61
C HIS A 59 1.04 10.35 2.10
N ARG A 60 1.80 11.02 3.00
CA ARG A 60 1.51 11.07 4.45
C ARG A 60 0.10 11.60 4.72
N GLN A 61 -0.28 12.71 4.08
CA GLN A 61 -1.63 13.26 4.21
C GLN A 61 -2.70 12.35 3.58
N TYR A 62 -2.40 11.76 2.42
CA TYR A 62 -3.32 10.87 1.71
C TYR A 62 -3.68 9.63 2.55
N ILE A 63 -2.68 8.92 3.09
CA ILE A 63 -2.92 7.77 3.96
C ILE A 63 -3.53 8.17 5.30
N LYS A 64 -3.29 9.41 5.78
CA LYS A 64 -3.99 9.93 6.97
C LYS A 64 -5.47 10.15 6.72
N ASN A 65 -5.84 10.68 5.56
CA ASN A 65 -7.24 10.85 5.17
C ASN A 65 -7.96 9.50 5.01
N PHE A 66 -7.27 8.49 4.47
CA PHE A 66 -7.78 7.12 4.43
C PHE A 66 -8.00 6.56 5.84
N GLU A 67 -7.03 6.68 6.75
CA GLU A 67 -7.17 6.24 8.14
C GLU A 67 -8.34 6.94 8.85
N LEU A 68 -8.51 8.26 8.67
CA LEU A 68 -9.63 9.01 9.23
C LEU A 68 -10.98 8.51 8.69
N ALA A 69 -11.05 8.17 7.40
CA ALA A 69 -12.25 7.60 6.80
C ALA A 69 -12.59 6.21 7.38
N LEU A 70 -11.58 5.37 7.65
CA LEU A 70 -11.79 4.10 8.36
C LEU A 70 -12.24 4.33 9.80
N GLN A 71 -11.72 5.37 10.47
CA GLN A 71 -12.09 5.70 11.84
C GLN A 71 -13.52 6.23 11.99
N GLN A 72 -14.11 6.77 10.92
CA GLN A 72 -15.55 7.07 10.89
C GLN A 72 -16.41 5.81 10.91
N ILE A 73 -15.88 4.66 10.47
CA ILE A 73 -16.56 3.36 10.50
C ILE A 73 -16.25 2.65 11.83
N ASN A 74 -14.99 2.64 12.24
CA ASN A 74 -14.55 2.08 13.51
C ASN A 74 -13.43 2.94 14.12
N PRO A 75 -13.71 3.69 15.21
CA PRO A 75 -12.78 4.68 15.78
C PRO A 75 -11.52 4.08 16.40
N ASN A 76 -11.43 2.75 16.50
CA ASN A 76 -10.25 2.04 17.01
C ASN A 76 -9.36 1.48 15.89
N VAL A 77 -9.75 1.60 14.63
CA VAL A 77 -8.90 1.20 13.51
C VAL A 77 -7.73 2.17 13.39
N VAL A 78 -6.55 1.58 13.24
CA VAL A 78 -5.29 2.27 12.98
C VAL A 78 -4.71 1.65 11.72
N LEU A 79 -4.18 2.47 10.80
CA LEU A 79 -3.56 1.97 9.59
C LEU A 79 -2.26 1.22 9.95
N PRO A 80 -2.16 -0.11 9.73
CA PRO A 80 -0.89 -0.80 9.87
C PRO A 80 0.04 -0.46 8.72
N TYR A 81 1.34 -0.70 8.90
CA TYR A 81 2.31 -0.68 7.80
C TYR A 81 2.77 -2.10 7.45
N TRP A 82 3.14 -2.31 6.20
CA TRP A 82 3.75 -3.56 5.73
C TRP A 82 5.24 -3.34 5.55
N ASP A 83 6.02 -3.89 6.47
CA ASP A 83 7.47 -3.96 6.31
C ASP A 83 7.79 -5.11 5.36
N TRP A 84 7.90 -4.76 4.08
CA TRP A 84 8.21 -5.69 3.00
C TRP A 84 9.70 -6.03 2.93
N THR A 85 10.56 -5.33 3.68
CA THR A 85 12.00 -5.63 3.74
C THR A 85 12.27 -6.94 4.48
N LEU A 86 11.34 -7.36 5.36
CA LEU A 86 11.43 -8.61 6.11
C LEU A 86 11.33 -9.87 5.25
N ASP A 87 10.69 -9.79 4.07
CA ASP A 87 10.59 -10.90 3.12
C ASP A 87 11.32 -10.59 1.80
N SER A 88 12.30 -9.67 1.83
CA SER A 88 12.81 -9.06 0.61
C SER A 88 13.38 -10.05 -0.42
N GLN A 89 13.88 -11.20 0.03
CA GLN A 89 14.45 -12.24 -0.84
C GLN A 89 13.41 -13.13 -1.53
N ALA A 90 12.20 -13.22 -0.97
CA ALA A 90 11.11 -14.04 -1.51
C ALA A 90 9.75 -13.40 -1.16
N PRO A 91 9.42 -12.22 -1.74
CA PRO A 91 8.27 -11.45 -1.30
C PRO A 91 6.94 -12.19 -1.43
N GLU A 92 6.80 -13.13 -2.37
CA GLU A 92 5.62 -13.99 -2.54
C GLU A 92 5.36 -14.90 -1.32
N THR A 93 6.35 -15.12 -0.46
CA THR A 93 6.20 -15.93 0.76
C THR A 93 5.67 -15.14 1.95
N SER A 94 5.58 -13.82 1.82
CA SER A 94 5.10 -12.92 2.87
C SER A 94 3.71 -13.35 3.39
N PRO A 95 3.47 -13.33 4.71
CA PRO A 95 2.17 -13.67 5.26
C PRO A 95 1.06 -12.69 4.86
N ILE A 96 1.40 -11.51 4.31
CA ILE A 96 0.42 -10.52 3.85
C ILE A 96 -0.56 -11.11 2.82
N TRP A 97 -0.10 -12.02 1.96
CA TRP A 97 -0.92 -12.64 0.91
C TRP A 97 -2.04 -13.53 1.48
N LYS A 98 -1.89 -14.01 2.73
CA LYS A 98 -2.96 -14.73 3.45
C LYS A 98 -4.10 -13.80 3.87
N TRP A 99 -3.82 -12.51 4.05
CA TRP A 99 -4.78 -11.53 4.56
C TRP A 99 -5.32 -10.59 3.47
N PHE A 100 -4.58 -10.41 2.38
CA PHE A 100 -4.92 -9.50 1.28
C PHE A 100 -5.12 -10.22 -0.06
N GLY A 101 -5.10 -11.55 -0.07
CA GLY A 101 -5.11 -12.37 -1.31
C GLY A 101 -3.73 -12.43 -1.95
N GLY A 102 -3.49 -13.40 -2.82
CA GLY A 102 -2.22 -13.60 -3.54
C GLY A 102 -2.20 -12.94 -4.92
N ASN A 103 -1.56 -13.60 -5.89
CA ASN A 103 -1.54 -13.17 -7.29
C ASN A 103 -2.92 -13.26 -7.95
N GLY A 104 -3.07 -12.57 -9.09
CA GLY A 104 -4.21 -12.70 -9.97
C GLY A 104 -4.36 -14.11 -10.55
N ARG A 105 -5.60 -14.49 -10.89
CA ARG A 105 -5.88 -15.74 -11.61
C ARG A 105 -5.28 -15.67 -13.01
N LYS A 106 -4.60 -16.74 -13.45
CA LYS A 106 -3.88 -16.80 -14.73
C LYS A 106 -4.70 -16.47 -15.99
N SER A 107 -6.01 -16.64 -15.97
CA SER A 107 -6.87 -16.41 -17.14
C SER A 107 -7.08 -14.92 -17.46
N ASP A 108 -7.14 -14.07 -16.44
CA ASP A 108 -7.62 -12.69 -16.56
C ASP A 108 -7.02 -11.75 -15.50
N ASN A 109 -6.02 -12.22 -14.76
CA ASN A 109 -5.28 -11.52 -13.71
C ASN A 109 -6.14 -11.03 -12.53
N CYS A 110 -7.43 -11.36 -12.49
CA CYS A 110 -8.32 -10.91 -11.43
C CYS A 110 -7.90 -11.49 -10.07
N LEU A 111 -7.92 -10.65 -9.04
CA LEU A 111 -7.78 -11.07 -7.66
C LEU A 111 -9.02 -11.86 -7.24
N VAL A 112 -8.84 -13.17 -7.04
CA VAL A 112 -9.93 -14.11 -6.70
C VAL A 112 -9.75 -14.75 -5.33
N THR A 113 -8.75 -14.32 -4.55
CA THR A 113 -8.45 -14.87 -3.22
C THR A 113 -8.46 -13.78 -2.16
N GLY A 114 -8.70 -14.19 -0.91
CA GLY A 114 -8.72 -13.29 0.25
C GLY A 114 -9.95 -12.39 0.34
N PRO A 115 -9.98 -11.48 1.32
CA PRO A 115 -11.15 -10.63 1.61
C PRO A 115 -11.49 -9.61 0.51
N PHE A 116 -10.55 -9.36 -0.41
CA PHE A 116 -10.70 -8.40 -1.51
C PHE A 116 -10.95 -9.10 -2.85
N ALA A 117 -11.21 -10.41 -2.83
CA ALA A 117 -11.60 -11.15 -4.03
C ALA A 117 -12.81 -10.52 -4.72
N ASN A 118 -12.79 -10.50 -6.06
CA ASN A 118 -13.85 -9.95 -6.91
C ASN A 118 -14.11 -8.44 -6.73
N TRP A 119 -13.21 -7.72 -6.06
CA TRP A 119 -13.24 -6.25 -6.09
C TRP A 119 -13.07 -5.73 -7.50
N ARG A 120 -13.57 -4.52 -7.74
CA ARG A 120 -13.38 -3.80 -9.00
C ARG A 120 -12.49 -2.58 -8.80
N SER A 121 -11.51 -2.40 -9.67
CA SER A 121 -10.75 -1.16 -9.83
C SER A 121 -11.62 -0.18 -10.64
N PRO A 122 -11.86 1.07 -10.17
CA PRO A 122 -12.72 2.01 -10.87
C PRO A 122 -12.05 2.71 -12.07
N LEU A 123 -10.72 2.66 -12.18
CA LEU A 123 -9.93 3.48 -13.10
C LEU A 123 -8.88 2.65 -13.87
N PRO A 124 -8.44 3.10 -15.06
CA PRO A 124 -9.04 4.17 -15.87
C PRO A 124 -10.41 3.79 -16.44
N ASN A 125 -10.68 2.49 -16.54
CA ASN A 125 -12.00 1.92 -16.83
C ASN A 125 -12.34 0.88 -15.75
N SER A 126 -13.61 0.69 -15.45
CA SER A 126 -14.01 -0.29 -14.43
C SER A 126 -13.68 -1.72 -14.85
N HIS A 127 -12.86 -2.42 -14.09
CA HIS A 127 -12.50 -3.83 -14.31
C HIS A 127 -12.33 -4.57 -12.98
N CYS A 128 -12.13 -5.89 -12.98
CA CYS A 128 -11.77 -6.60 -11.74
C CYS A 128 -10.42 -6.07 -11.23
N LEU A 129 -10.22 -6.02 -9.92
CA LEU A 129 -8.92 -5.69 -9.33
C LEU A 129 -7.91 -6.76 -9.76
N GLN A 130 -6.77 -6.35 -10.32
CA GLN A 130 -5.74 -7.25 -10.85
C GLN A 130 -4.43 -7.15 -10.08
N ARG A 131 -3.77 -8.30 -9.91
CA ARG A 131 -2.35 -8.41 -9.54
C ARG A 131 -1.65 -9.29 -10.55
N ILE A 132 -0.42 -8.92 -10.91
CA ILE A 132 0.37 -9.60 -11.93
C ILE A 132 1.81 -9.62 -11.45
N TRP A 133 2.14 -10.57 -10.59
CA TRP A 133 3.52 -10.71 -10.10
C TRP A 133 4.50 -10.83 -11.27
N ASP A 134 5.58 -10.06 -11.20
CA ASP A 134 6.51 -9.85 -12.31
C ASP A 134 7.28 -11.12 -12.72
N SER A 135 7.42 -12.08 -11.80
CA SER A 135 8.07 -13.37 -12.02
C SER A 135 7.06 -14.54 -12.04
N GLY A 136 5.85 -14.28 -12.53
CA GLY A 136 4.81 -15.28 -12.76
C GLY A 136 4.19 -15.82 -11.46
N ASN A 137 4.79 -16.85 -10.87
CA ASN A 137 4.35 -17.41 -9.58
C ASN A 137 5.15 -16.88 -8.39
N THR A 138 6.21 -16.11 -8.62
CA THR A 138 7.03 -15.47 -7.59
C THR A 138 7.11 -13.96 -7.85
N ILE A 139 7.69 -13.22 -6.89
CA ILE A 139 7.92 -11.78 -7.01
C ILE A 139 9.43 -11.57 -7.00
N SER A 140 9.97 -10.73 -7.90
CA SER A 140 11.38 -10.37 -7.83
C SER A 140 11.71 -9.68 -6.51
N ALA A 141 12.94 -9.88 -6.04
CA ALA A 141 13.38 -9.41 -4.73
C ALA A 141 13.12 -7.91 -4.51
N PHE A 142 12.71 -7.57 -3.29
CA PHE A 142 12.64 -6.20 -2.80
C PHE A 142 13.97 -5.76 -2.16
N TYR A 143 14.06 -4.49 -1.80
CA TYR A 143 15.19 -3.97 -1.02
C TYR A 143 15.20 -4.56 0.40
N SER A 144 16.38 -4.95 0.88
CA SER A 144 16.55 -5.47 2.24
C SER A 144 16.56 -4.34 3.28
N PRO A 145 16.44 -4.67 4.59
CA PRO A 145 16.53 -3.68 5.66
C PRO A 145 17.86 -2.90 5.62
N GLU A 146 18.96 -3.56 5.28
CA GLU A 146 20.30 -2.97 5.17
C GLU A 146 20.35 -1.94 4.04
N SER A 147 19.74 -2.24 2.90
CA SER A 147 19.67 -1.31 1.76
C SER A 147 18.86 -0.06 2.10
N ILE A 148 17.71 -0.22 2.78
CA ILE A 148 16.91 0.93 3.25
C ILE A 148 17.70 1.76 4.26
N ASN A 149 18.34 1.12 5.24
CA ASN A 149 19.19 1.82 6.22
C ASN A 149 20.39 2.51 5.58
N SER A 150 20.94 1.96 4.49
CA SER A 150 21.99 2.61 3.71
C SER A 150 21.48 3.91 3.09
N TYR A 151 20.32 3.89 2.44
CA TYR A 151 19.73 5.11 1.87
C TYR A 151 19.44 6.17 2.91
N ILE A 152 18.87 5.80 4.06
CA ILE A 152 18.59 6.74 5.16
C ILE A 152 19.89 7.39 5.66
N ARG A 153 20.95 6.61 5.88
CA ARG A 153 22.22 7.11 6.44
C ARG A 153 23.06 7.93 5.45
N THR A 154 22.98 7.62 4.17
CA THR A 154 23.82 8.24 3.13
C THR A 154 23.15 9.41 2.42
N SER A 155 21.84 9.58 2.58
CA SER A 155 21.13 10.74 2.04
C SER A 155 21.41 11.97 2.90
N SER A 156 22.10 12.95 2.31
CA SER A 156 22.50 14.20 2.96
C SER A 156 21.44 15.31 2.89
N SER A 157 20.39 15.12 2.09
CA SER A 157 19.29 16.06 1.93
C SER A 157 17.95 15.34 1.72
N PHE A 158 16.86 16.06 1.97
CA PHE A 158 15.50 15.58 1.71
C PHE A 158 15.32 15.13 0.25
N ASP A 159 15.80 15.93 -0.72
CA ASP A 159 15.68 15.60 -2.14
C ASP A 159 16.50 14.38 -2.53
N GLN A 160 17.67 14.19 -1.93
CA GLN A 160 18.48 12.98 -2.16
C GLN A 160 17.76 11.75 -1.63
N LEU A 161 17.19 11.80 -0.42
CA LEU A 161 16.40 10.70 0.14
C LEU A 161 15.20 10.39 -0.76
N ARG A 162 14.45 11.40 -1.19
CA ARG A 162 13.29 11.22 -2.08
C ARG A 162 13.71 10.58 -3.40
N ASN A 163 14.74 11.12 -4.08
CA ASN A 163 15.25 10.61 -5.35
C ASN A 163 15.77 9.17 -5.24
N ASN A 164 16.18 8.71 -4.06
CA ASN A 164 16.57 7.33 -3.83
C ASN A 164 15.34 6.44 -3.57
N ILE A 165 14.46 6.84 -2.66
CA ILE A 165 13.33 6.01 -2.18
C ILE A 165 12.24 5.88 -3.24
N GLU A 166 11.83 6.98 -3.87
CA GLU A 166 10.65 7.02 -4.75
C GLU A 166 10.79 6.14 -6.00
N PRO A 167 11.82 6.29 -6.85
CA PRO A 167 12.01 5.42 -8.01
C PRO A 167 12.64 4.06 -7.67
N GLY A 168 13.31 3.94 -6.52
CA GLY A 168 13.96 2.72 -6.07
C GLY A 168 13.01 1.84 -5.22
N PRO A 169 13.23 1.74 -3.89
CA PRO A 169 12.39 1.00 -2.94
C PRO A 169 10.87 1.06 -3.18
N HIS A 170 10.29 2.25 -3.32
CA HIS A 170 8.86 2.43 -3.54
C HIS A 170 8.44 1.89 -4.93
N GLY A 171 9.11 2.34 -5.98
CA GLY A 171 8.84 1.92 -7.35
C GLY A 171 8.96 0.40 -7.56
N THR A 172 9.97 -0.25 -6.96
CA THR A 172 10.16 -1.70 -7.06
C THR A 172 9.00 -2.49 -6.48
N VAL A 173 8.44 -2.10 -5.34
CA VAL A 173 7.27 -2.80 -4.78
C VAL A 173 6.05 -2.61 -5.69
N HIS A 174 5.84 -1.39 -6.20
CA HIS A 174 4.77 -1.11 -7.16
C HIS A 174 4.88 -1.99 -8.41
N ASN A 175 6.06 -2.02 -9.02
CA ASN A 175 6.31 -2.73 -10.26
C ASN A 175 6.22 -4.25 -10.11
N ASN A 176 6.82 -4.83 -9.06
CA ASN A 176 6.93 -6.29 -8.96
C ASN A 176 5.60 -6.95 -8.53
N ILE A 177 4.70 -6.24 -7.83
CA ILE A 177 3.34 -6.75 -7.56
C ILE A 177 2.48 -6.70 -8.82
N GLY A 178 2.67 -5.67 -9.66
CA GLY A 178 2.04 -5.56 -10.97
C GLY A 178 0.52 -5.37 -10.94
N GLY A 179 -0.11 -5.49 -12.12
CA GLY A 179 -1.55 -5.25 -12.28
C GLY A 179 -1.93 -3.81 -11.95
N ASP A 180 -3.06 -3.62 -11.27
CA ASP A 180 -3.47 -2.29 -10.80
C ASP A 180 -2.42 -1.65 -9.88
N PHE A 181 -1.70 -2.47 -9.11
CA PHE A 181 -0.71 -2.01 -8.12
C PHE A 181 0.47 -1.28 -8.74
N MET A 182 0.81 -1.54 -10.01
CA MET A 182 1.93 -0.89 -10.69
C MET A 182 1.59 0.50 -11.26
N TYR A 183 0.32 0.75 -11.56
CA TYR A 183 -0.10 1.96 -12.26
C TYR A 183 -0.59 3.07 -11.31
N MET A 184 -1.02 4.19 -11.87
CA MET A 184 -1.53 5.33 -11.09
C MET A 184 -2.88 5.08 -10.42
N ALA A 185 -3.55 3.99 -10.75
CA ALA A 185 -4.71 3.48 -10.04
C ALA A 185 -4.32 2.52 -8.88
N SER A 186 -3.04 2.44 -8.49
CA SER A 186 -2.55 1.53 -7.46
C SER A 186 -3.30 1.56 -6.12
N PRO A 187 -3.90 2.67 -5.65
CA PRO A 187 -4.76 2.62 -4.47
C PRO A 187 -6.02 1.77 -4.61
N SER A 188 -6.39 1.33 -5.82
CA SER A 188 -7.44 0.33 -6.04
C SER A 188 -7.17 -0.96 -5.27
N ASP A 189 -5.90 -1.29 -5.04
CA ASP A 189 -5.47 -2.39 -4.20
C ASP A 189 -5.25 -1.91 -2.74
N PRO A 190 -5.93 -2.52 -1.75
CA PRO A 190 -5.77 -2.14 -0.34
C PRO A 190 -4.35 -2.26 0.23
N ILE A 191 -3.46 -3.08 -0.36
CA ILE A 191 -2.06 -3.16 0.07
C ILE A 191 -1.34 -1.81 -0.11
N PHE A 192 -1.83 -0.94 -1.01
CA PHE A 192 -1.24 0.36 -1.29
C PHE A 192 -1.03 1.16 -0.01
N PHE A 193 -2.07 1.20 0.85
CA PHE A 193 -2.05 2.01 2.06
C PHE A 193 -1.07 1.46 3.10
N LEU A 194 -0.84 0.14 3.13
CA LEU A 194 0.15 -0.49 4.02
C LEU A 194 1.58 -0.25 3.51
N HIS A 195 1.78 -0.34 2.19
CA HIS A 195 3.04 -0.01 1.54
C HIS A 195 3.41 1.46 1.81
N HIS A 196 2.50 2.39 1.54
CA HIS A 196 2.72 3.82 1.76
C HIS A 196 2.81 4.19 3.24
N ALA A 197 2.19 3.46 4.16
CA ALA A 197 2.45 3.61 5.59
C ALA A 197 3.88 3.17 6.00
N PHE A 198 4.50 2.26 5.26
CA PHE A 198 5.90 1.91 5.47
C PHE A 198 6.86 2.93 4.80
N ILE A 199 6.53 3.44 3.62
CA ILE A 199 7.25 4.59 3.03
C ILE A 199 7.21 5.80 3.98
N ASP A 200 6.06 6.05 4.59
CA ASP A 200 5.86 7.10 5.61
C ASP A 200 6.67 6.86 6.90
N LYS A 201 6.97 5.60 7.24
CA LYS A 201 7.81 5.22 8.38
C LYS A 201 9.31 5.40 8.06
N ILE A 202 9.71 5.21 6.81
CA ILE A 202 11.08 5.42 6.34
C ILE A 202 11.45 6.92 6.37
N TRP A 203 10.48 7.81 6.12
CA TRP A 203 10.64 9.27 6.13
C TRP A 203 10.39 9.93 7.50
#